data_AF-A0A1G9G7E5-F1
#
_entry.id   AF-A0A1G9G7E5-F1
#
_cell.length_a   1.000
_cell.length_b   1.000
_cell.length_c   1.000
_cell.angle_alpha   90.00
_cell.angle_beta   90.00
_cell.angle_gamma   90.00
#
_symmetry.space_group_name_H-M   'P 1'
#
loop_
_entity.id
_entity.type
_entity.pdbx_description
1 polymer ?
#
loop_
_entity_poly.entity_id
_entity_poly.type
_entity_poly.pdbx_seq_one_letter_code
_entity_poly.pdbx_strand_id
1 'polypeptide(L)'
;GDRITRELDALVRLYGRPESIVTDNGTEFTSKAVLKWAKDNGVEWHCIDPGKPQQNAFIESFNGSLRDECLNEEIFDSLVDARRTLAPWRYDYNNVRPHSSLGGMTPSDARRALEQSEGSAPGALAHAQSDHYQPQGLSL
;
A
#
# COMPACT_ATOMS: atom_id res chain seq x y z
N GLY A 1 -2.15 18.67 7.40
CA GLY A 1 -0.89 18.37 8.10
C GLY A 1 -1.14 17.57 9.34
N ASP A 2 -1.31 18.23 10.49
CA ASP A 2 -1.24 17.59 11.82
C ASP A 2 -2.26 16.48 12.06
N ARG A 3 -3.45 16.57 11.47
CA ARG A 3 -4.41 15.45 11.52
C ARG A 3 -3.86 14.20 10.83
N ILE A 4 -3.25 14.35 9.65
CA ILE A 4 -2.67 13.22 8.90
C ILE A 4 -1.54 12.59 9.70
N THR A 5 -0.64 13.39 10.26
CA THR A 5 0.50 12.86 11.04
C THR A 5 0.03 12.05 12.25
N ARG A 6 -1.05 12.48 12.92
CA ARG A 6 -1.67 11.71 14.00
C ARG A 6 -2.24 10.37 13.53
N GLU A 7 -2.92 10.33 12.38
CA GLU A 7 -3.42 9.07 11.84
C GLU A 7 -2.27 8.16 11.38
N LEU A 8 -1.20 8.72 10.81
CA LEU A 8 0.00 7.96 10.45
C LEU A 8 0.69 7.37 11.68
N ASP A 9 0.81 8.11 12.79
CA ASP A 9 1.31 7.56 14.07
C ASP A 9 0.47 6.38 14.56
N ALA A 10 -0.85 6.48 14.46
CA ALA A 10 -1.75 5.39 14.83
C ALA A 10 -1.55 4.16 13.93
N LEU A 11 -1.40 4.37 12.62
CA LEU A 11 -1.13 3.30 11.66
C LEU A 11 0.24 2.65 11.91
N VAL A 12 1.30 3.41 12.15
CA VAL A 12 2.63 2.86 12.45
C VAL A 12 2.61 1.99 13.70
N ARG A 13 1.83 2.35 14.73
CA ARG A 13 1.67 1.52 15.95
C ARG A 13 0.97 0.19 15.69
N LEU A 14 0.07 0.14 14.71
CA LEU A 14 -0.73 -1.05 14.39
C LEU A 14 -0.07 -1.94 13.34
N TYR A 15 0.58 -1.34 12.35
CA TYR A 15 1.05 -1.99 11.13
C TYR A 15 2.58 -2.07 11.04
N GLY A 16 3.30 -1.34 11.91
CA GLY A 16 4.73 -1.12 11.77
C GLY A 16 5.04 0.08 10.87
N ARG A 17 6.30 0.52 10.92
CA ARG A 17 6.79 1.63 10.11
C ARG A 17 7.02 1.17 8.67
N PRO A 18 6.40 1.77 7.65
CA PRO A 18 6.70 1.47 6.26
C PRO A 18 8.06 2.06 5.85
N GLU A 19 8.69 1.50 4.82
CA GLU A 19 9.89 2.08 4.22
C GLU A 19 9.56 3.37 3.46
N SER A 20 8.46 3.34 2.71
CA SER A 20 8.01 4.47 1.91
C SER A 20 6.49 4.61 1.90
N ILE A 21 6.01 5.82 1.64
CA ILE A 21 4.61 6.14 1.40
C ILE A 21 4.51 6.90 0.07
N VAL A 22 3.59 6.46 -0.78
CA VAL A 22 3.26 7.11 -2.05
C VAL A 22 1.91 7.80 -1.91
N THR A 23 1.82 9.07 -2.32
CA THR A 23 0.58 9.85 -2.32
C THR A 23 0.34 10.56 -3.64
N ASP A 24 -0.88 11.04 -3.86
CA ASP A 24 -1.12 12.04 -4.89
C ASP A 24 -0.51 13.40 -4.51
N ASN A 25 -0.73 14.40 -5.37
CA ASN A 25 -0.26 15.77 -5.17
C ASN A 25 -1.21 16.64 -4.31
N GLY A 26 -2.09 16.01 -3.52
CA GLY A 26 -3.00 16.69 -2.61
C GLY A 26 -2.28 17.63 -1.64
N THR A 27 -2.86 18.80 -1.41
CA THR A 27 -2.27 19.83 -0.51
C THR A 27 -2.12 19.34 0.94
N GLU A 28 -2.94 18.37 1.33
CA GLU A 28 -2.92 17.72 2.63
C GLU A 28 -1.66 16.88 2.83
N PHE A 29 -1.16 16.24 1.76
CA PHE A 29 0.01 15.37 1.74
C PHE A 29 1.32 16.13 1.49
N THR A 30 1.25 17.30 0.87
CA THR A 30 2.42 18.17 0.59
C THR A 30 2.68 19.20 1.71
N SER A 31 1.94 19.13 2.82
CA SER A 31 2.09 20.07 3.94
C SER A 31 3.41 19.87 4.72
N LYS A 32 3.97 20.97 5.26
CA LYS A 32 5.22 20.95 6.06
C LYS A 32 5.18 19.93 7.22
N ALA A 33 4.02 19.79 7.86
CA ALA A 33 3.85 18.86 8.97
C ALA A 33 4.05 17.39 8.53
N VAL A 34 3.51 17.02 7.36
CA VAL A 34 3.62 15.65 6.81
C VAL A 34 5.06 15.36 6.40
N LEU A 35 5.70 16.28 5.68
CA LEU A 35 7.10 16.12 5.26
C LEU A 35 8.05 16.07 6.47
N LYS A 36 7.77 16.85 7.53
CA LYS A 36 8.53 16.77 8.78
C LYS A 36 8.31 15.40 9.45
N TRP A 37 7.07 14.94 9.55
CA TRP A 37 6.75 13.63 10.13
C TRP A 37 7.47 12.50 9.41
N ALA A 38 7.45 12.50 8.06
CA ALA A 38 8.12 11.48 7.25
C ALA A 38 9.64 11.47 7.53
N LYS A 39 10.26 12.65 7.55
CA LYS A 39 11.69 12.80 7.90
C LYS A 39 12.00 12.30 9.31
N ASP A 40 11.23 12.73 10.32
CA ASP A 40 11.46 12.38 11.71
C ASP A 40 11.31 10.87 11.95
N ASN A 41 10.43 10.21 11.19
CA ASN A 41 10.18 8.77 11.29
C ASN A 41 11.03 7.94 10.33
N GLY A 42 11.88 8.56 9.48
CA GLY A 42 12.67 7.82 8.49
C GLY A 42 11.82 7.06 7.48
N VAL A 43 10.73 7.67 7.02
CA VAL A 43 9.84 7.14 5.98
C VAL A 43 10.08 7.95 4.70
N GLU A 44 10.38 7.29 3.60
CA GLU A 44 10.48 7.98 2.31
C GLU A 44 9.09 8.44 1.85
N TRP A 45 9.01 9.67 1.33
CA TRP A 45 7.75 10.27 0.89
C TRP A 45 7.80 10.58 -0.60
N HIS A 46 6.93 9.94 -1.37
CA HIS A 46 6.89 10.04 -2.83
C HIS A 46 5.52 10.55 -3.29
N CYS A 47 5.50 11.67 -4.02
CA CYS A 47 4.30 12.08 -4.73
C CYS A 47 4.29 11.46 -6.13
N ILE A 48 3.11 11.09 -6.64
CA ILE A 48 2.98 10.66 -8.04
C ILE A 48 3.43 11.78 -9.00
N ASP A 49 3.93 11.37 -10.17
CA ASP A 49 4.31 12.29 -11.23
C ASP A 49 3.07 13.06 -11.73
N PRO A 50 3.19 14.38 -12.00
CA PRO A 50 2.13 15.14 -12.65
C PRO A 50 1.68 14.49 -13.96
N GLY A 51 0.38 14.28 -14.11
CA GLY A 51 -0.20 13.66 -15.30
C GLY A 51 -0.09 12.14 -15.39
N LYS A 52 0.35 11.44 -14.32
CA LYS A 52 0.40 9.97 -14.27
C LYS A 52 -0.53 9.37 -13.20
N PRO A 53 -1.86 9.48 -13.36
CA PRO A 53 -2.81 8.95 -12.38
C PRO A 53 -2.71 7.42 -12.18
N GLN A 54 -2.13 6.70 -13.15
CA GLN A 54 -1.91 5.25 -13.05
C GLN A 54 -0.97 4.87 -11.90
N GLN A 55 -0.08 5.78 -11.45
CA GLN A 55 0.76 5.55 -10.27
C GLN A 55 -0.06 5.51 -8.96
N ASN A 56 -1.30 6.01 -8.97
CA ASN A 56 -2.23 5.95 -7.85
C ASN A 56 -3.25 4.78 -7.96
N ALA A 57 -3.10 3.89 -8.94
CA ALA A 57 -4.14 2.93 -9.31
C ALA A 57 -4.62 2.04 -8.14
N PHE A 58 -3.74 1.68 -7.20
CA PHE A 58 -4.09 0.84 -6.07
C PHE A 58 -5.12 1.51 -5.14
N ILE A 59 -4.87 2.75 -4.73
CA ILE A 59 -5.79 3.47 -3.85
C ILE A 59 -7.06 3.89 -4.59
N GLU A 60 -6.97 4.19 -5.89
CA GLU A 60 -8.16 4.46 -6.71
C GLU A 60 -9.07 3.23 -6.83
N SER A 61 -8.50 2.04 -7.02
CA SER A 61 -9.28 0.80 -7.04
C SER A 61 -9.96 0.54 -5.69
N PHE A 62 -9.26 0.77 -4.58
CA PHE A 62 -9.85 0.66 -3.24
C PHE A 62 -10.99 1.67 -3.04
N ASN A 63 -10.75 2.94 -3.39
CA ASN A 63 -11.74 4.01 -3.24
C ASN A 63 -12.97 3.77 -4.10
N GLY A 64 -12.80 3.23 -5.32
CA GLY A 64 -13.89 2.80 -6.19
C GLY A 64 -14.76 1.75 -5.53
N SER A 65 -14.17 0.62 -5.09
CA SER A 65 -14.91 -0.43 -4.37
C SER A 65 -15.61 0.09 -3.11
N LEU A 66 -14.92 0.90 -2.30
CA LEU A 66 -15.53 1.47 -1.09
C LEU A 66 -16.74 2.36 -1.42
N ARG A 67 -16.63 3.15 -2.48
CA ARG A 67 -17.70 4.05 -2.90
C ARG A 67 -18.89 3.26 -3.41
N ASP A 68 -18.65 2.37 -4.36
CA ASP A 68 -19.71 1.68 -5.10
C ASP A 68 -20.41 0.62 -4.25
N GLU A 69 -19.70 0.01 -3.30
CA GLU A 69 -20.23 -1.12 -2.53
C GLU A 69 -20.68 -0.73 -1.10
N CYS A 70 -20.36 0.49 -0.65
CA CYS A 70 -20.69 0.91 0.71
C CYS A 70 -21.21 2.34 0.78
N LEU A 71 -20.44 3.33 0.31
CA LEU A 71 -20.81 4.73 0.54
C LEU A 71 -22.01 5.19 -0.29
N ASN A 72 -22.19 4.67 -1.50
CA ASN A 72 -23.29 5.03 -2.38
C ASN A 72 -24.60 4.27 -2.06
N GLU A 73 -24.51 3.15 -1.36
CA GLU A 73 -25.65 2.29 -1.02
C GLU A 73 -26.35 2.72 0.28
N GLU A 74 -25.77 3.68 1.00
CA GLU A 74 -26.14 4.00 2.37
C GLU A 74 -26.38 5.51 2.56
N ILE A 75 -27.34 5.85 3.41
CA ILE A 75 -27.54 7.21 3.92
C ILE A 75 -27.12 7.21 5.38
N PHE A 76 -26.15 8.07 5.74
CA PHE A 76 -25.62 8.14 7.09
C PHE A 76 -26.26 9.26 7.91
N ASP A 77 -26.87 8.91 9.04
CA ASP A 77 -27.46 9.89 9.94
C ASP A 77 -26.42 10.60 10.82
N SER A 78 -25.24 10.00 10.99
CA SER A 78 -24.14 10.55 11.78
C SER A 78 -22.79 9.93 11.43
N LEU A 79 -21.71 10.55 11.91
CA LEU A 79 -20.37 9.95 11.82
C LEU A 79 -20.24 8.63 12.60
N VAL A 80 -21.01 8.45 13.67
CA VAL A 80 -21.01 7.19 14.43
C VAL A 80 -21.63 6.09 13.60
N ASP A 81 -22.73 6.40 12.92
CA ASP A 81 -23.41 5.48 12.01
C ASP A 81 -22.51 5.10 10.83
N ALA A 82 -21.91 6.10 10.16
CA ALA A 82 -20.93 5.84 9.10
C ALA A 82 -19.77 4.93 9.55
N ARG A 83 -19.23 5.15 10.76
CA ARG A 83 -18.18 4.27 11.31
C ARG A 83 -18.66 2.85 11.56
N ARG A 84 -19.90 2.69 12.04
CA ARG A 84 -20.51 1.38 12.30
C ARG A 84 -20.73 0.61 10.99
N THR A 85 -21.13 1.29 9.92
CA THR A 85 -21.33 0.68 8.59
C THR A 85 -19.99 0.39 7.90
N LEU A 86 -19.00 1.27 8.00
CA LEU A 86 -17.68 1.07 7.41
C LEU A 86 -16.88 -0.06 8.06
N ALA A 87 -17.07 -0.31 9.35
CA ALA A 87 -16.32 -1.33 10.09
C ALA A 87 -16.46 -2.75 9.52
N PRO A 88 -17.68 -3.30 9.30
CA PRO A 88 -17.84 -4.62 8.70
C PRO A 88 -17.37 -4.66 7.24
N TRP A 89 -17.63 -3.62 6.44
CA TRP A 89 -17.13 -3.56 5.06
C TRP A 89 -15.59 -3.62 5.01
N ARG A 90 -14.91 -2.85 5.86
CA ARG A 90 -13.45 -2.89 5.99
C ARG A 90 -12.95 -4.27 6.44
N TYR A 91 -13.65 -4.93 7.35
CA TYR A 91 -13.29 -6.27 7.80
C TYR A 91 -13.40 -7.28 6.65
N ASP A 92 -14.52 -7.27 5.92
CA ASP A 92 -14.75 -8.13 4.75
C ASP A 92 -13.66 -7.93 3.69
N TYR A 93 -13.42 -6.69 3.29
CA TYR A 93 -12.43 -6.34 2.26
C TYR A 93 -11.03 -6.88 2.60
N ASN A 94 -10.62 -6.76 3.87
CA ASN A 94 -9.26 -7.11 4.30
C ASN A 94 -9.08 -8.57 4.72
N ASN A 95 -10.13 -9.26 5.19
CA ASN A 95 -9.99 -10.58 5.85
C ASN A 95 -10.86 -11.69 5.25
N VAL A 96 -11.79 -11.38 4.35
CA VAL A 96 -12.73 -12.38 3.80
C VAL A 96 -12.65 -12.40 2.28
N ARG A 97 -12.62 -11.23 1.64
CA ARG A 97 -12.66 -11.10 0.19
C ARG A 97 -11.33 -11.53 -0.46
N PRO A 98 -11.32 -12.49 -1.41
CA PRO A 98 -10.15 -12.79 -2.21
C PRO A 98 -9.93 -11.74 -3.31
N HIS A 99 -8.67 -11.36 -3.55
CA HIS A 99 -8.32 -10.37 -4.58
C HIS A 99 -7.46 -11.02 -5.67
N SER A 100 -7.86 -10.87 -6.93
CA SER A 100 -7.14 -11.44 -8.08
C SER A 100 -5.71 -10.89 -8.21
N SER A 101 -5.50 -9.61 -7.89
CA SER A 101 -4.18 -8.97 -7.85
C SER A 101 -3.25 -9.57 -6.79
N LEU A 102 -3.81 -10.27 -5.79
CA LEU A 102 -3.09 -10.96 -4.73
C LEU A 102 -3.13 -12.49 -4.92
N GLY A 103 -3.36 -12.99 -6.14
CA GLY A 103 -3.40 -14.42 -6.42
C GLY A 103 -4.56 -15.14 -5.74
N GLY A 104 -5.66 -14.43 -5.44
CA GLY A 104 -6.83 -14.97 -4.74
C GLY A 104 -6.69 -14.95 -3.21
N MET A 105 -5.64 -14.36 -2.65
CA MET A 105 -5.52 -14.15 -1.20
C MET A 105 -6.35 -12.95 -0.74
N THR A 106 -6.71 -12.95 0.54
CA THR A 106 -7.17 -11.72 1.20
C THR A 106 -5.97 -10.80 1.47
N PRO A 107 -6.16 -9.47 1.63
CA PRO A 107 -5.07 -8.56 1.96
C PRO A 107 -4.35 -8.93 3.26
N SER A 108 -5.09 -9.42 4.26
CA SER A 108 -4.54 -9.89 5.54
C SER A 108 -3.65 -11.14 5.36
N ASP A 109 -4.07 -12.08 4.52
CA ASP A 109 -3.27 -13.27 4.21
C ASP A 109 -2.03 -12.93 3.40
N ALA A 110 -2.15 -12.06 2.40
CA ALA A 110 -1.02 -11.61 1.59
C ALA A 110 0.03 -10.89 2.46
N ARG A 111 -0.41 -10.02 3.37
CA ARG A 111 0.48 -9.36 4.35
C ARG A 111 1.20 -10.39 5.23
N ARG A 112 0.46 -11.35 5.79
CA ARG A 112 1.05 -12.39 6.65
C ARG A 112 2.07 -13.24 5.90
N ALA A 113 1.82 -13.55 4.63
CA ALA A 113 2.75 -14.27 3.78
C ALA A 113 4.05 -13.47 3.55
N LEU A 114 3.94 -12.16 3.31
CA LEU A 114 5.10 -11.26 3.18
C LEU A 114 5.94 -11.25 4.48
N GLU A 115 5.30 -11.06 5.63
CA GLU A 115 5.97 -11.08 6.95
C GLU A 115 6.71 -12.41 7.22
N GLN A 116 6.16 -13.53 6.77
CA GLN A 116 6.80 -14.86 6.89
C GLN A 116 7.97 -15.04 5.92
N SER A 117 7.88 -14.46 4.72
CA SER A 117 8.95 -14.52 3.72
C SER A 117 10.13 -13.60 4.07
N GLU A 118 9.87 -12.44 4.67
CA GLU A 118 10.91 -11.53 5.15
C GLU A 118 11.48 -11.95 6.53
N GLY A 119 10.71 -12.71 7.32
CA GLY A 119 11.12 -13.28 8.60
C GLY A 119 11.79 -14.65 8.53
N SER A 120 11.80 -15.30 7.36
CA SER A 120 12.47 -16.58 7.14
C SER A 120 13.47 -16.44 6.01
N ALA A 121 14.67 -15.97 6.34
CA ALA A 121 15.79 -15.97 5.39
C ALA A 121 15.90 -17.35 4.71
N PRO A 122 15.74 -17.47 3.39
CA PRO A 122 16.38 -18.55 2.67
C PRO A 122 17.86 -18.18 2.67
N GLY A 123 18.59 -18.75 3.62
CA GLY A 123 20.04 -18.79 3.55
C GLY A 123 20.46 -19.38 2.20
N ALA A 124 21.21 -18.59 1.45
CA ALA A 124 22.15 -19.02 0.42
C ALA A 124 21.71 -20.17 -0.50
N LEU A 125 21.09 -19.84 -1.64
CA LEU A 125 21.29 -20.58 -2.89
C LEU A 125 21.14 -19.65 -4.10
N ALA A 126 22.20 -18.92 -4.41
CA ALA A 126 22.54 -18.62 -5.80
C ALA A 126 24.04 -18.88 -5.94
N HIS A 127 24.39 -20.11 -6.33
CA HIS A 127 25.69 -20.36 -6.92
C HIS A 127 25.82 -19.41 -8.11
N ALA A 128 26.86 -18.58 -8.10
CA ALA A 128 27.28 -17.86 -9.29
C ALA A 128 27.65 -18.92 -10.35
N GLN A 129 26.72 -19.23 -11.25
CA GLN A 129 27.08 -19.81 -12.53
C GLN A 129 27.58 -18.66 -13.39
N SER A 130 28.91 -18.59 -13.50
CA SER A 130 29.58 -17.80 -14.52
C SER A 130 29.29 -18.42 -15.89
N ASP A 131 28.22 -17.96 -16.55
CA ASP A 131 28.04 -18.26 -17.96
C ASP A 131 29.04 -17.44 -18.78
N HIS A 132 30.09 -18.13 -19.24
CA HIS A 132 31.01 -17.63 -20.25
C HIS A 132 30.24 -17.40 -21.56
N TYR A 133 29.90 -16.15 -21.84
CA TYR A 133 29.43 -15.72 -23.16
C TYR A 133 30.58 -15.82 -24.17
N GLN A 134 30.50 -16.77 -25.10
CA GLN A 134 31.34 -16.78 -26.31
C GLN A 134 30.64 -15.98 -27.41
N PRO A 135 31.27 -14.92 -27.95
CA PRO A 135 30.72 -14.23 -29.12
C PRO A 135 30.89 -15.12 -30.35
N GLN A 136 29.78 -15.52 -30.97
CA GLN A 136 29.81 -16.11 -32.31
C GLN A 136 30.13 -15.00 -33.30
N GLY A 137 31.26 -15.16 -34.00
CA GLY A 137 31.72 -14.27 -35.04
C GLY A 137 30.71 -14.19 -36.19
N LEU A 138 30.42 -12.97 -36.61
CA LEU A 138 29.82 -12.70 -37.92
C LEU A 138 30.89 -12.99 -38.96
N SER A 139 30.71 -14.05 -39.73
CA SER A 139 31.45 -14.28 -40.97
C SER A 139 31.01 -13.22 -41.99
N LEU A 140 32.00 -12.67 -42.69
CA LEU A 140 31.94 -11.61 -43.71
C LEU A 140 30.81 -11.77 -44.74
#